data_AF-B4V1S2-F1
#
_entry.id   AF-B4V1S2-F1
#
_cell.length_a   1.000
_cell.length_b   1.000
_cell.length_c   1.000
_cell.angle_alpha   90.00
_cell.angle_beta   90.00
_cell.angle_gamma   90.00
#
_symmetry.space_group_name_H-M   'P 1'
#
loop_
_entity.id
_entity.type
_entity.pdbx_description
1 polymer ?
#
loop_
_entity_poly.entity_id
_entity_poly.type
_entity_poly.pdbx_seq_one_letter_code
_entity_poly.pdbx_strand_id
1 'polypeptide(L)'
;MNQQHQDERTRIREAMDRLLAGQAAASNGSLTVKALAEEAGVHRMALLKRHADLKNAFYERVRNETQQVPETEKRLRKTVAKLKKTVSNQKTEIDDLRQQVTLLAMASAVLIDGQGAPPVPGPLPTDAPDNVIPFRPSHT
;
A
#
# COMPACT_ATOMS: atom_id res chain seq x y z
N MET A 1 -30.05 35.63 -30.45
CA MET A 1 -29.63 34.54 -29.52
C MET A 1 -28.11 34.47 -29.28
N ASN A 2 -27.25 35.29 -29.91
CA ASN A 2 -25.79 35.17 -29.74
C ASN A 2 -25.23 35.90 -28.51
N GLN A 3 -25.93 36.89 -27.96
CA GLN A 3 -25.47 37.68 -26.81
C GLN A 3 -25.34 36.82 -25.54
N GLN A 4 -26.38 36.02 -25.24
CA GLN A 4 -26.39 35.14 -24.07
C GLN A 4 -25.23 34.13 -24.09
N HIS A 5 -24.84 33.65 -25.27
CA HIS A 5 -23.70 32.75 -25.41
C HIS A 5 -22.36 33.44 -25.23
N GLN A 6 -22.24 34.72 -25.59
CA GLN A 6 -21.03 35.49 -25.31
C GLN A 6 -20.91 35.77 -23.80
N ASP A 7 -22.01 36.15 -23.14
CA ASP A 7 -22.03 36.41 -21.70
C ASP A 7 -21.74 35.15 -20.88
N GLU A 8 -22.24 33.98 -21.31
CA GLU A 8 -21.90 32.68 -20.71
C GLU A 8 -20.41 32.36 -20.86
N ARG A 9 -19.83 32.58 -22.06
CA ARG A 9 -18.40 32.31 -22.31
C ARG A 9 -17.49 33.22 -21.48
N THR A 10 -17.86 34.48 -21.30
CA THR A 10 -17.12 35.42 -20.45
C THR A 10 -17.16 34.97 -18.99
N ARG A 11 -18.34 34.61 -18.48
CA ARG A 11 -18.49 34.07 -17.11
C ARG A 11 -17.68 32.79 -16.88
N ILE A 12 -17.65 31.88 -17.85
CA ILE A 12 -16.85 30.66 -17.77
C ILE A 12 -15.35 30.98 -17.72
N ARG A 13 -14.86 31.93 -18.53
CA ARG A 13 -13.44 32.33 -18.50
C ARG A 13 -13.04 32.98 -17.18
N GLU A 14 -13.85 33.89 -16.66
CA GLU A 14 -13.60 34.50 -15.35
C GLU A 14 -13.59 33.46 -14.23
N ALA A 15 -14.51 32.49 -14.27
CA ALA A 15 -14.54 31.38 -13.32
C ALA A 15 -13.31 30.46 -13.46
N MET A 16 -12.82 30.22 -14.68
CA MET A 16 -11.56 29.50 -14.91
C MET A 16 -10.40 30.24 -14.25
N ASP A 17 -10.27 31.54 -14.48
CA ASP A 17 -9.17 32.33 -13.94
C ASP A 17 -9.23 32.39 -12.39
N ARG A 18 -10.44 32.51 -11.80
CA ARG A 18 -10.64 32.42 -10.34
C ARG A 18 -10.24 31.06 -9.76
N LEU A 19 -10.63 29.96 -10.43
CA LEU A 19 -10.27 28.61 -10.02
C LEU A 19 -8.76 28.36 -10.06
N LEU A 20 -8.09 28.83 -11.12
CA LEU A 20 -6.65 28.70 -11.31
C LEU A 20 -5.87 29.58 -10.31
N ALA A 21 -6.38 30.78 -9.99
CA ALA A 21 -5.83 31.64 -8.95
C ALA A 21 -6.08 31.13 -7.51
N GLY A 22 -6.85 30.05 -7.34
CA GLY A 22 -7.22 29.52 -6.02
C GLY A 22 -8.24 30.38 -5.25
N GLN A 23 -8.90 31.32 -5.94
CA GLN A 23 -9.91 32.21 -5.38
C GLN A 23 -11.33 31.72 -5.70
N ALA A 24 -11.55 30.41 -5.56
CA ALA A 24 -12.86 29.81 -5.80
C ALA A 24 -13.89 30.38 -4.81
N ALA A 25 -14.97 30.96 -5.32
CA ALA A 25 -15.99 31.61 -4.50
C ALA A 25 -17.21 30.71 -4.23
N ALA A 26 -17.56 29.84 -5.18
CA ALA A 26 -18.77 29.01 -5.11
C ALA A 26 -18.48 27.50 -5.16
N SER A 27 -17.27 27.10 -5.55
CA SER A 27 -16.87 25.69 -5.64
C SER A 27 -15.80 25.30 -4.60
N ASN A 28 -15.56 24.00 -4.42
CA ASN A 28 -14.58 23.50 -3.46
C ASN A 28 -13.10 23.73 -3.86
N GLY A 29 -12.83 24.53 -4.90
CA GLY A 29 -11.49 24.78 -5.44
C GLY A 29 -10.88 23.62 -6.22
N SER A 30 -11.61 22.54 -6.49
CA SER A 30 -11.10 21.44 -7.33
C SER A 30 -11.03 21.86 -8.79
N LEU A 31 -9.93 21.55 -9.46
CA LEU A 31 -9.73 21.83 -10.89
C LEU A 31 -10.48 20.83 -11.79
N THR A 32 -11.80 20.73 -11.61
CA THR A 32 -12.69 19.81 -12.35
C THR A 32 -13.79 20.56 -13.08
N VAL A 33 -14.32 19.98 -14.15
CA VAL A 33 -15.42 20.57 -14.94
C VAL A 33 -16.69 20.79 -14.11
N LYS A 34 -16.91 19.98 -13.06
CA LYS A 34 -18.04 20.16 -12.15
C LYS A 34 -17.87 21.44 -11.33
N ALA A 35 -16.70 21.62 -10.72
CA ALA A 35 -16.38 22.83 -9.96
C ALA A 35 -16.40 24.08 -10.85
N LEU A 36 -15.92 24.00 -12.10
CA LEU A 36 -16.01 25.11 -13.05
C LEU A 36 -17.46 25.47 -13.40
N ALA A 37 -18.33 24.48 -13.57
CA ALA A 37 -19.75 24.69 -13.82
C ALA A 37 -20.44 25.36 -12.62
N GLU A 38 -20.13 24.91 -11.40
CA GLU A 38 -20.61 25.52 -10.15
C GLU A 38 -20.10 26.97 -9.99
N GLU A 39 -18.82 27.21 -10.26
CA GLU A 39 -18.17 28.52 -10.14
C GLU A 39 -18.67 29.55 -11.18
N ALA A 40 -18.96 29.09 -12.40
CA ALA A 40 -19.50 29.91 -13.47
C ALA A 40 -21.04 30.04 -13.42
N GLY A 41 -21.70 29.33 -12.51
CA GLY A 41 -23.17 29.31 -12.40
C GLY A 41 -23.87 28.75 -13.63
N VAL A 42 -23.23 27.84 -14.37
CA VAL A 42 -23.74 27.23 -15.60
C VAL A 42 -23.94 25.74 -15.44
N HIS A 43 -24.95 25.20 -16.11
CA HIS A 43 -25.23 23.77 -16.03
C HIS A 43 -24.09 22.94 -16.67
N ARG A 44 -23.66 21.87 -16.01
CA ARG A 44 -22.57 20.99 -16.49
C ARG A 44 -22.74 20.53 -17.94
N MET A 45 -23.97 20.22 -18.36
CA MET A 45 -24.23 19.80 -19.75
C MET A 45 -24.04 20.92 -20.78
N ALA A 46 -24.21 22.19 -20.40
CA ALA A 46 -23.92 23.31 -21.28
C ALA A 46 -22.41 23.38 -21.58
N LEU A 47 -21.56 23.16 -20.56
CA LEU A 47 -20.12 23.06 -20.73
C LEU A 47 -19.71 21.90 -21.64
N LEU A 48 -20.32 20.72 -21.47
CA LEU A 48 -19.94 19.54 -22.25
C LEU A 48 -20.42 19.60 -23.71
N LYS A 49 -21.65 20.08 -23.96
CA LYS A 49 -22.24 20.05 -25.30
C LYS A 49 -21.99 21.33 -26.11
N ARG A 50 -22.02 22.50 -25.49
CA ARG A 50 -21.96 23.81 -26.20
C ARG A 50 -20.60 24.49 -26.09
N HIS A 51 -19.87 24.25 -24.98
CA HIS A 51 -18.58 24.87 -24.69
C HIS A 51 -17.46 23.85 -24.49
N ALA A 52 -17.43 22.82 -25.35
CA ALA A 52 -16.40 21.78 -25.31
C ALA A 52 -14.98 22.36 -25.55
N ASP A 53 -14.90 23.45 -26.29
CA ASP A 53 -13.69 24.25 -26.51
C ASP A 53 -13.16 24.85 -25.20
N LEU A 54 -14.01 25.50 -24.40
CA LEU A 54 -13.63 26.05 -23.09
C LEU A 54 -13.26 24.95 -22.10
N LYS A 55 -13.95 23.81 -22.15
CA LYS A 55 -13.57 22.62 -21.37
C LYS A 55 -12.16 22.17 -21.70
N ASN A 56 -11.82 22.09 -22.98
CA ASN A 56 -10.48 21.66 -23.43
C ASN A 56 -9.42 22.70 -23.04
N ALA A 57 -9.67 24.00 -23.24
CA ALA A 57 -8.77 25.07 -22.82
C ALA A 57 -8.55 25.09 -21.30
N PHE A 58 -9.58 24.77 -20.51
CA PHE A 58 -9.44 24.59 -19.06
C PHE A 58 -8.53 23.42 -18.72
N TYR A 59 -8.72 22.25 -19.35
CA TYR A 59 -7.82 21.11 -19.13
C TYR A 59 -6.39 21.38 -19.58
N GLU A 60 -6.18 22.12 -20.66
CA GLU A 60 -4.84 22.54 -21.11
C GLU A 60 -4.20 23.51 -20.13
N ARG A 61 -4.93 24.51 -19.63
CA ARG A 61 -4.42 25.44 -18.60
C ARG A 61 -4.14 24.72 -17.29
N VAL A 62 -5.07 23.90 -16.82
CA VAL A 62 -4.86 23.04 -15.65
C VAL A 62 -3.66 22.15 -15.88
N ARG A 63 -3.46 21.55 -17.07
CA ARG A 63 -2.27 20.75 -17.35
C ARG A 63 -1.00 21.60 -17.37
N ASN A 64 -1.00 22.81 -17.91
CA ASN A 64 0.17 23.68 -17.98
C ASN A 64 0.54 24.23 -16.59
N GLU A 65 -0.44 24.67 -15.80
CA GLU A 65 -0.24 25.11 -14.43
C GLU A 65 0.04 23.95 -13.48
N THR A 66 -0.61 22.79 -13.64
CA THR A 66 -0.38 21.59 -12.81
C THR A 66 0.84 20.78 -13.29
N GLN A 67 1.37 21.03 -14.49
CA GLN A 67 2.70 20.54 -14.89
C GLN A 67 3.80 21.17 -14.03
N GLN A 68 3.52 22.29 -13.34
CA GLN A 68 4.14 22.56 -12.05
C GLN A 68 3.59 21.52 -11.06
N VAL A 69 4.14 20.30 -11.11
CA VAL A 69 3.68 19.16 -10.29
C VAL A 69 3.48 19.65 -8.85
N PRO A 70 2.26 19.53 -8.29
CA PRO A 70 1.98 19.96 -6.93
C PRO A 70 3.01 19.33 -6.02
N GLU A 71 3.63 20.14 -5.16
CA GLU A 71 4.71 19.68 -4.30
C GLU A 71 4.28 18.47 -3.45
N THR A 72 3.00 18.42 -3.10
CA THR A 72 2.29 17.31 -2.46
C THR A 72 2.32 16.01 -3.28
N GLU A 73 2.10 16.05 -4.59
CA GLU A 73 2.17 14.84 -5.43
C GLU A 73 3.62 14.39 -5.66
N LYS A 74 4.57 15.33 -5.77
CA LYS A 74 6.01 15.02 -5.74
C LYS A 74 6.41 14.34 -4.43
N ARG A 75 5.96 14.86 -3.29
CA ARG A 75 6.18 14.28 -1.96
C ARG A 75 5.55 12.89 -1.86
N LEU A 76 4.33 12.71 -2.39
CA LEU A 76 3.65 11.41 -2.42
C LEU A 76 4.38 10.39 -3.30
N ARG A 77 4.90 10.79 -4.46
CA ARG A 77 5.72 9.90 -5.30
C ARG A 77 7.02 9.50 -4.60
N LYS A 78 7.66 10.44 -3.87
CA LYS A 78 8.83 10.14 -3.04
C LYS A 78 8.50 9.16 -1.91
N THR A 79 7.37 9.33 -1.22
CA THR A 79 6.96 8.39 -0.16
C THR A 79 6.60 7.02 -0.73
N VAL A 80 5.89 6.95 -1.85
CA VAL A 80 5.58 5.68 -2.54
C VAL A 80 6.86 4.96 -2.98
N ALA A 81 7.83 5.68 -3.54
CA ALA A 81 9.12 5.10 -3.90
C ALA A 81 9.90 4.59 -2.68
N LYS A 82 9.90 5.36 -1.59
CA LYS A 82 10.54 4.97 -0.32
C LYS A 82 9.88 3.73 0.28
N LEU A 83 8.54 3.69 0.34
CA LEU A 83 7.80 2.54 0.83
C LEU A 83 8.04 1.29 -0.02
N LYS A 84 8.03 1.41 -1.35
CA LYS A 84 8.36 0.29 -2.25
C LYS A 84 9.76 -0.25 -1.99
N LYS A 85 10.74 0.62 -1.76
CA LYS A 85 12.11 0.22 -1.41
C LYS A 85 12.15 -0.51 -0.06
N THR A 86 11.45 0.01 0.96
CA THR A 86 11.37 -0.65 2.27
C THR A 86 10.72 -2.03 2.17
N VAL A 87 9.61 -2.16 1.43
CA VAL A 87 8.94 -3.45 1.21
C VAL A 87 9.86 -4.44 0.49
N SER A 88 10.62 -3.99 -0.50
CA SER A 88 11.60 -4.85 -1.18
C SER A 88 12.69 -5.33 -0.22
N ASN A 89 13.23 -4.45 0.61
CA ASN A 89 14.26 -4.80 1.60
C ASN A 89 13.73 -5.76 2.66
N GLN A 90 12.52 -5.51 3.17
CA GLN A 90 11.88 -6.40 4.15
C GLN A 90 11.58 -7.77 3.56
N LYS A 91 11.22 -7.84 2.28
CA LYS A 91 11.01 -9.11 1.60
C LYS A 91 12.30 -9.92 1.48
N THR A 92 13.41 -9.28 1.12
CA THR A 92 14.72 -9.96 1.07
C THR A 92 15.16 -10.46 2.45
N GLU A 93 14.88 -9.69 3.51
CA GLU A 93 15.22 -10.06 4.89
C GLU A 93 14.38 -11.24 5.40
N ILE A 94 13.08 -11.27 5.05
CA ILE A 94 12.21 -12.42 5.36
C ILE A 94 12.70 -13.68 4.63
N ASP A 95 13.08 -13.57 3.36
CA ASP A 95 13.54 -14.72 2.59
C ASP A 95 14.88 -15.25 3.12
N ASP A 96 15.80 -14.37 3.51
CA ASP A 96 17.08 -14.75 4.15
C ASP A 96 16.87 -15.41 5.52
N LEU A 97 16.03 -14.83 6.38
CA LEU A 97 15.69 -15.42 7.67
C LEU A 97 15.03 -16.79 7.52
N ARG A 98 14.16 -16.97 6.52
CA ARG A 98 13.55 -18.27 6.21
C ARG A 98 14.59 -19.30 5.78
N GLN A 99 15.58 -18.91 4.97
CA GLN A 99 16.69 -19.79 4.60
C GLN A 99 17.51 -20.19 5.82
N GLN A 100 17.85 -19.25 6.69
CA GLN A 100 18.61 -19.53 7.92
C GLN A 100 17.85 -20.49 8.85
N VAL A 101 16.56 -20.26 9.08
CA VAL A 101 15.73 -21.16 9.90
C VAL A 101 15.65 -22.55 9.28
N THR A 102 15.54 -22.64 7.96
CA THR A 102 15.51 -23.93 7.25
C THR A 102 16.83 -24.69 7.43
N LEU A 103 17.97 -24.01 7.29
CA LEU A 103 19.29 -24.61 7.50
C LEU A 103 19.49 -25.07 8.95
N LEU A 104 19.07 -24.26 9.92
CA LEU A 104 19.14 -24.62 11.34
C LEU A 104 18.22 -25.81 11.65
N ALA A 105 17.02 -25.87 11.08
CA ALA A 105 16.10 -26.99 11.24
C ALA A 105 16.64 -28.28 10.61
N MET A 106 17.32 -28.19 9.47
CA MET A 106 18.01 -29.33 8.86
C MET A 106 19.19 -29.81 9.72
N ALA A 107 20.02 -28.88 10.21
CA ALA A 107 21.14 -29.21 11.07
C ALA A 107 20.70 -29.87 12.38
N SER A 108 19.63 -29.36 13.01
CA SER A 108 19.07 -29.97 14.22
C SER A 108 18.51 -31.37 13.94
N ALA A 109 17.81 -31.57 12.82
CA ALA A 109 17.32 -32.89 12.42
C ALA A 109 18.45 -33.92 12.25
N VAL A 110 19.56 -33.53 11.61
CA VAL A 110 20.76 -34.38 11.46
C VAL A 110 21.39 -34.73 12.81
N LEU A 111 21.49 -33.75 13.73
CA LEU A 111 22.03 -34.00 15.07
C LEU A 111 21.15 -34.95 15.88
N ILE A 112 19.83 -34.85 15.75
CA ILE A 112 18.88 -35.76 16.40
C ILE A 112 19.02 -37.18 15.83
N ASP A 113 19.15 -37.32 14.51
CA ASP A 113 19.35 -38.62 13.84
C ASP A 113 20.68 -39.27 14.26
N GLY A 114 21.75 -38.48 14.37
CA GLY A 114 23.06 -38.95 14.84
C GLY A 114 23.12 -39.34 16.32
N GLN A 115 22.19 -38.86 17.15
CA GLN A 115 22.02 -39.31 18.54
C GLN A 115 21.10 -40.52 18.67
N GLY A 116 20.51 -40.98 17.57
CA GLY A 116 19.61 -42.14 17.50
C GLY A 116 20.29 -43.51 17.36
N ALA A 117 21.61 -43.62 17.55
CA ALA A 117 22.24 -44.94 17.64
C ALA A 117 21.84 -45.61 18.97
N PRO A 118 21.11 -46.75 18.96
CA PRO A 118 20.77 -47.43 20.20
C PRO A 118 22.07 -47.84 20.92
N PRO A 119 22.14 -47.77 22.26
CA PRO A 119 23.26 -48.37 22.97
C PRO A 119 23.30 -49.84 22.59
N VAL A 120 24.38 -50.23 21.91
CA VAL A 120 24.68 -51.64 21.63
C VAL A 120 24.58 -52.38 22.95
N PRO A 121 23.74 -53.43 23.08
CA PRO A 121 23.75 -54.24 24.28
C PRO A 121 25.12 -54.93 24.32
N GLY A 122 26.03 -54.39 25.13
CA GLY A 122 27.26 -55.09 25.49
C GLY A 122 26.90 -56.42 26.14
N PRO A 123 27.71 -57.48 25.94
CA PRO A 123 27.44 -58.78 26.53
C PRO A 123 27.31 -58.64 28.05
N LEU A 124 26.17 -59.11 28.56
CA LEU A 124 25.81 -59.10 29.98
C LEU A 124 26.97 -59.68 30.82
N PRO A 125 27.55 -58.92 31.76
CA PRO A 125 28.31 -59.50 32.85
C PRO A 125 27.31 -60.25 33.74
N THR A 126 27.46 -61.56 33.75
CA THR A 126 26.96 -62.43 34.81
C THR A 126 27.66 -61.99 36.09
N ASP A 127 26.96 -61.30 36.99
CA ASP A 127 27.06 -61.48 38.44
C ASP A 127 26.39 -60.33 39.24
N ALA A 128 25.64 -60.76 40.27
CA ALA A 128 25.25 -60.03 41.48
C ALA A 128 23.90 -59.24 41.47
N PRO A 129 23.24 -59.06 42.63
CA PRO A 129 22.00 -59.78 42.97
C PRO A 129 20.81 -58.85 43.28
N ASP A 130 19.62 -59.47 43.35
CA ASP A 130 18.42 -59.06 44.10
C ASP A 130 18.07 -57.57 44.20
N ASN A 131 17.26 -57.09 43.25
CA ASN A 131 16.39 -55.93 43.45
C ASN A 131 14.92 -56.36 43.34
N VAL A 132 14.41 -56.97 44.41
CA VAL A 132 12.97 -57.26 44.58
C VAL A 132 12.39 -56.26 45.57
N ILE A 133 11.51 -55.37 45.11
CA ILE A 133 10.69 -54.52 45.98
C ILE A 133 9.40 -55.29 46.29
N PRO A 134 9.13 -55.73 47.52
CA PRO A 134 7.87 -56.39 47.84
C PRO A 134 6.75 -55.35 47.95
N PHE A 135 5.72 -55.49 47.12
CA PHE A 135 4.45 -54.81 47.27
C PHE A 135 3.74 -55.30 48.54
N ARG A 136 3.37 -54.37 49.43
CA ARG A 136 2.54 -54.66 50.61
C ARG A 136 1.08 -54.85 50.13
N PRO A 137 0.42 -56.00 50.38
CA PRO A 137 -1.01 -56.08 50.18
C PRO A 137 -1.75 -55.44 51.36
N SER A 138 -2.72 -54.61 51.04
CA SER A 138 -3.72 -54.05 51.94
C SER A 138 -4.90 -55.02 52.15
N HIS A 139 -5.62 -54.83 53.26
CA HIS A 139 -6.81 -55.53 53.81
C HIS A 139 -6.50 -56.57 54.89
N THR A 140 -7.17 -56.57 56.06
CA THR A 140 -8.53 -56.11 56.43
C THR A 140 -8.56 -55.42 57.78
#